data_AF-A0A7X2LHL8-F1
#
_entry.id   AF-A0A7X2LHL8-F1
#
_cell.length_a   1.000
_cell.length_b   1.000
_cell.length_c   1.000
_cell.angle_alpha   90.00
_cell.angle_beta   90.00
_cell.angle_gamma   90.00
#
_symmetry.space_group_name_H-M   'P 1'
#
loop_
_entity.id
_entity.type
_entity.pdbx_description
1 polymer ?
#
loop_
_entity_poly.entity_id
_entity_poly.type
_entity_poly.pdbx_seq_one_letter_code
_entity_poly.pdbx_strand_id
1 'polypeptide(L)'
;MTTTSITFQIEADKLPHYTDAYLAQLWHIAQANPAPFGDAQACDLAEHVGREIVRRWLATTPPELWHHQGRHASQSNILVPAEN
;
A
#
# COMPACT_ATOMS: atom_id res chain seq x y z
N MET A 1 -12.05 -23.27 31.21
CA MET A 1 -11.37 -22.73 30.02
C MET A 1 -10.18 -21.91 30.49
N THR A 2 -9.03 -22.10 29.86
CA THR A 2 -7.83 -21.28 30.15
C THR A 2 -7.79 -20.15 29.13
N THR A 3 -7.68 -18.92 29.61
CA THR A 3 -7.54 -17.74 28.76
C THR A 3 -6.08 -17.37 28.65
N THR A 4 -5.60 -17.16 27.42
CA THR A 4 -4.26 -16.64 27.14
C THR A 4 -4.41 -15.29 26.46
N SER A 5 -3.73 -14.28 26.98
CA SER A 5 -3.64 -12.95 26.36
C SER A 5 -2.27 -12.78 25.72
N ILE A 6 -2.25 -12.24 24.52
CA ILE A 6 -1.03 -11.92 23.77
C ILE A 6 -1.15 -10.47 23.31
N THR A 7 -0.15 -9.65 23.67
CA THR A 7 -0.11 -8.23 23.32
C THR A 7 0.93 -7.99 22.23
N PHE A 8 0.55 -7.21 21.21
CA PHE A 8 1.45 -6.79 20.15
C PHE A 8 1.81 -5.30 20.30
N GLN A 9 3.04 -4.96 19.91
CA GLN A 9 3.52 -3.59 19.81
C GLN A 9 4.06 -3.40 18.39
N ILE A 10 3.59 -2.36 17.71
CA ILE A 10 3.90 -2.14 16.30
C ILE A 10 4.43 -0.71 16.14
N GLU A 11 5.66 -0.59 15.65
CA GLU A 11 6.22 0.70 15.25
C GLU A 11 5.85 0.96 13.79
N ALA A 12 4.74 1.67 13.55
CA ALA A 12 4.22 1.94 12.22
C ALA A 12 5.19 2.74 11.33
N ASP A 13 6.04 3.58 11.92
CA ASP A 13 7.04 4.36 11.17
C ASP A 13 8.18 3.50 10.59
N LYS A 14 8.30 2.24 11.03
CA LYS A 14 9.33 1.29 10.59
C LYS A 14 8.83 0.28 9.57
N LEU A 15 7.57 0.39 9.10
CA LEU A 15 6.99 -0.53 8.11
C LEU A 15 7.89 -0.76 6.87
N PRO A 16 8.56 0.27 6.29
CA PRO A 16 9.47 0.07 5.16
C PRO A 16 10.67 -0.84 5.43
N HIS A 17 11.03 -1.07 6.69
CA HIS A 17 12.18 -1.87 7.10
C HIS A 17 11.81 -3.32 7.48
N TYR A 18 10.52 -3.63 7.57
CA TYR A 18 10.07 -4.99 7.86
C TYR A 18 10.08 -5.89 6.63
N THR A 19 10.11 -7.20 6.86
CA THR A 19 9.99 -8.20 5.80
C THR A 19 8.55 -8.30 5.30
N ASP A 20 8.35 -8.77 4.06
CA ASP A 20 7.01 -8.95 3.50
C ASP A 20 6.17 -9.95 4.31
N ALA A 21 6.81 -11.02 4.81
CA ALA A 21 6.15 -11.99 5.68
C ALA A 21 5.66 -11.36 6.98
N TYR A 22 6.46 -10.47 7.58
CA TYR A 22 6.05 -9.77 8.79
C TYR A 22 4.96 -8.73 8.51
N LEU A 23 5.02 -8.00 7.39
CA LEU A 23 3.94 -7.11 6.97
C LEU A 23 2.61 -7.85 6.76
N ALA A 24 2.62 -9.04 6.17
CA ALA A 24 1.43 -9.88 6.04
C ALA A 24 0.87 -10.29 7.41
N GLN A 25 1.73 -10.63 8.37
CA GLN A 25 1.31 -10.89 9.74
C GLN A 25 0.70 -9.64 10.39
N LEU A 26 1.33 -8.47 10.24
CA LEU A 26 0.82 -7.21 10.77
C LEU A 26 -0.54 -6.83 10.18
N TRP A 27 -0.79 -7.15 8.90
CA TRP A 27 -2.10 -6.95 8.29
C TRP A 27 -3.19 -7.75 8.99
N HIS A 28 -2.94 -9.05 9.25
CA HIS A 28 -3.87 -9.88 10.00
C HIS A 28 -4.10 -9.38 11.42
N ILE A 29 -3.05 -8.92 12.11
CA ILE A 29 -3.16 -8.35 13.46
C ILE A 29 -3.97 -7.05 13.44
N ALA A 30 -3.70 -6.15 12.49
CA ALA A 30 -4.41 -4.88 12.37
C ALA A 30 -5.91 -5.07 12.05
N GLN A 31 -6.26 -6.02 11.20
CA GLN A 31 -7.65 -6.34 10.86
C GLN A 31 -8.38 -7.08 11.99
N ALA A 32 -7.67 -7.89 12.77
CA ALA A 32 -8.22 -8.57 13.94
C ALA A 32 -8.23 -7.69 15.21
N ASN A 33 -7.88 -6.41 15.09
CA ASN A 33 -7.86 -5.48 16.22
C ASN A 33 -9.26 -5.40 16.85
N PRO A 34 -9.40 -5.63 18.17
CA PRO A 34 -10.70 -5.65 18.84
C PRO A 34 -11.29 -4.25 19.11
N ALA A 35 -10.62 -3.18 18.67
CA ALA A 35 -11.14 -1.82 18.80
C ALA A 35 -12.51 -1.66 18.14
N PRO A 36 -13.37 -0.75 18.63
CA PRO A 36 -14.65 -0.47 18.00
C PRO A 36 -14.50 -0.02 16.53
N PHE A 37 -15.54 -0.26 15.74
CA PHE A 37 -15.59 0.25 14.37
C PHE A 37 -15.38 1.78 14.34
N GLY A 38 -14.51 2.24 13.44
CA GLY A 38 -14.19 3.66 13.28
C GLY A 38 -13.20 4.21 14.31
N ASP A 39 -12.59 3.36 15.15
CA ASP A 39 -11.47 3.78 15.99
C ASP A 39 -10.32 4.29 15.11
N ALA A 40 -9.91 5.54 15.36
CA ALA A 40 -8.95 6.23 14.52
C ALA A 40 -7.59 5.51 14.49
N GLN A 41 -7.08 5.07 15.65
CA GLN A 41 -5.76 4.44 15.71
C GLN A 41 -5.74 3.06 15.05
N ALA A 42 -6.80 2.27 15.23
CA ALA A 42 -6.94 0.99 14.55
C ALA A 42 -7.05 1.15 13.03
N CYS A 43 -7.86 2.11 12.57
CA CYS A 43 -7.99 2.47 11.16
C CYS A 43 -6.66 2.92 10.55
N ASP A 44 -5.95 3.84 11.21
CA ASP A 44 -4.66 4.37 10.75
C ASP A 44 -3.60 3.26 10.64
N LEU A 45 -3.52 2.38 11.64
CA LEU A 45 -2.60 1.24 11.61
C LEU A 45 -2.90 0.32 10.43
N ALA A 46 -4.17 -0.06 10.24
CA ALA A 46 -4.58 -0.93 9.14
C ALA A 46 -4.27 -0.28 7.78
N GLU A 47 -4.53 1.02 7.65
CA GLU A 47 -4.25 1.78 6.43
C GLU A 47 -2.75 1.84 6.13
N HIS A 48 -1.91 2.17 7.11
CA HIS A 48 -0.46 2.23 6.93
C HIS A 48 0.14 0.89 6.50
N VAL A 49 -0.26 -0.21 7.15
CA VAL A 49 0.19 -1.56 6.78
C VAL A 49 -0.27 -1.92 5.37
N GLY A 50 -1.55 -1.71 5.05
CA GLY A 50 -2.11 -2.02 3.74
C GLY A 50 -1.45 -1.23 2.60
N ARG A 51 -1.24 0.08 2.80
CA ARG A 51 -0.54 0.94 1.83
C ARG A 51 0.89 0.49 1.57
N GLU A 52 1.60 0.08 2.60
CA GLU A 52 2.98 -0.42 2.45
C GLU A 52 3.02 -1.72 1.64
N ILE A 53 2.09 -2.65 1.88
CA ILE A 53 1.96 -3.88 1.09
C ILE A 53 1.68 -3.54 -0.39
N VAL A 54 0.72 -2.66 -0.66
CA VAL A 54 0.39 -2.23 -2.03
C VAL A 54 1.59 -1.54 -2.69
N ARG A 55 2.30 -0.66 -1.98
CA ARG A 55 3.50 0.02 -2.47
C ARG A 55 4.57 -0.98 -2.92
N ARG A 56 4.84 -2.02 -2.12
CA ARG A 56 5.82 -3.07 -2.45
C ARG A 56 5.37 -3.95 -3.62
N TRP A 57 4.10 -4.33 -3.63
CA TRP A 57 3.53 -5.09 -4.74
C TRP A 57 3.62 -4.32 -6.06
N LEU A 58 3.26 -3.04 -6.06
CA LEU A 58 3.41 -2.17 -7.23
C LEU A 58 4.87 -2.02 -7.67
N ALA A 59 5.82 -1.92 -6.73
CA ALA A 59 7.24 -1.79 -7.06
C ALA A 59 7.84 -3.03 -7.73
N THR A 60 7.25 -4.21 -7.50
CA THR A 60 7.69 -5.49 -8.09
C THR A 60 6.87 -5.89 -9.32
N THR A 61 5.81 -5.13 -9.64
CA THR A 61 4.98 -5.35 -10.82
C THR A 61 5.69 -4.75 -12.04
N PRO A 62 6.05 -5.55 -13.06
CA PRO A 62 6.66 -5.03 -14.28
C PRO A 62 5.77 -3.95 -14.90
N PRO A 63 6.34 -2.87 -15.45
CA PRO A 63 5.56 -1.78 -16.00
C PRO A 63 4.93 -2.17 -17.35
N GLU A 64 3.90 -3.01 -17.33
CA GLU A 64 2.96 -3.12 -18.46
C GLU A 64 2.09 -1.87 -18.59
N LEU A 65 2.10 -0.94 -17.63
CA LEU A 65 1.24 0.25 -17.62
C LEU A 65 1.98 1.57 -17.95
N TRP A 66 3.24 1.52 -18.39
CA TRP A 66 4.03 2.72 -18.75
C TRP A 66 3.67 3.30 -20.13
N HIS A 67 2.49 2.97 -20.67
CA HIS A 67 2.04 3.40 -22.00
C HIS A 67 1.63 4.87 -22.08
N HIS A 68 1.32 5.51 -20.95
CA HIS A 68 0.90 6.91 -20.91
C HIS A 68 1.92 7.78 -20.18
N GLN A 69 2.90 8.28 -20.93
CA GLN A 69 3.91 9.20 -20.43
C GLN A 69 3.63 10.62 -20.92
N GLY A 70 3.95 11.63 -20.11
CA GLY A 70 3.81 13.04 -20.51
C GLY A 70 4.52 13.36 -21.83
N ARG A 71 5.65 12.68 -22.11
CA ARG A 71 6.37 12.78 -23.40
C ARG A 71 5.59 12.22 -24.60
N HIS A 72 4.64 11.31 -24.39
CA HIS A 72 3.78 10.80 -25.48
C HIS A 72 2.78 11.88 -25.92
N ALA A 73 2.31 12.72 -24.99
CA ALA A 73 1.41 13.84 -25.30
C ALA A 73 2.10 14.96 -26.10
N SER A 74 3.39 15.20 -25.90
CA SER A 74 4.13 16.17 -26.72
C SER A 74 4.45 15.65 -28.12
N GLN A 75 4.58 14.34 -28.31
CA GLN A 75 4.85 13.70 -29.61
C GLN A 75 3.61 13.61 -30.50
N SER A 76 2.41 13.40 -29.93
CA SER A 76 1.16 13.38 -30.70
C SER A 76 0.86 14.71 -31.40
N ASN A 77 1.34 15.82 -30.84
CA ASN A 77 1.08 17.16 -31.38
C ASN A 77 1.98 17.54 -32.58
N ILE A 78 2.97 16.71 -32.92
CA ILE A 78 3.89 16.92 -34.06
C ILE A 78 3.37 16.21 -35.31
N LEU A 79 2.49 15.22 -35.16
CA LEU A 79 2.02 14.35 -36.26
C LEU A 79 0.67 14.77 -36.87
N VAL A 80 0.06 15.86 -36.40
CA VAL A 80 -1.09 16.47 -37.08
C VAL A 80 -0.52 17.54 -38.03
N PRO A 81 -0.50 17.32 -39.36
CA PRO A 81 -0.23 18.40 -40.28
C PRO A 81 -1.35 19.42 -40.11
N ALA A 82 -1.00 20.70 -40.01
CA ALA A 82 -1.98 21.77 -40.12
C ALA A 82 -2.69 21.60 -41.47
N GLU A 83 -3.95 21.15 -41.44
CA GLU A 83 -4.81 21.21 -42.62
C GLU A 83 -5.02 22.70 -42.93
N ASN A 84 -4.67 23.09 -44.17
CA ASN A 84 -4.84 24.42 -44.74
C ASN A 84 -6.31 24.81 -44.86
#